data_AF-A0AAV0Y883-F1
#
_entry.id   AF-A0AAV0Y883-F1
#
_cell.length_a   1.000
_cell.length_b   1.000
_cell.length_c   1.000
_cell.angle_alpha   90.00
_cell.angle_beta   90.00
_cell.angle_gamma   90.00
#
_symmetry.space_group_name_H-M   'P 1'
#
loop_
_entity.id
_entity.type
_entity.pdbx_description
1 polymer ?
#
loop_
_entity_poly.entity_id
_entity_poly.type
_entity_poly.pdbx_seq_one_letter_code
_entity_poly.pdbx_strand_id
1 'polypeptide(L)'
;MKLLHQKLKLLYARKLKLQPGELFKRKTAEAVSVPDYSQVHGVMDELLNTLPDYFLQLEEYYGEEGTIKLSSDKTSSPLQKHNSGLWRKVTCGLMLLVLWRSKHRSGVAANLTTEEWEARRTDCGNTVLTVAKHKTGDKQPASIVLNENMAEYMHRYYALRNRVMTRACEFFITNRCQRVVKLYDEINEIYKCKLSACTFRKMVETESMGHAPETSKNIAKSLQHSDVVADVFYRLPGTQEAIRRQQHIDMVDQTAMFEVELVPVSEDNCPSGSVIFFQNSLRLNFVLTVFLP
;
A
#
# COMPACT_ATOMS: atom_id res chain seq x y z
N MET A 1 28.91 14.43 -41.71
CA MET A 1 27.45 14.18 -41.61
C MET A 1 27.07 12.71 -41.39
N LYS A 2 27.48 11.75 -42.25
CA LYS A 2 27.09 10.32 -42.11
C LYS A 2 27.49 9.66 -40.76
N LEU A 3 28.71 9.95 -40.26
CA LEU A 3 29.20 9.40 -38.99
C LEU A 3 28.44 9.92 -37.76
N LEU A 4 28.04 11.20 -37.78
CA LEU A 4 27.23 11.82 -36.72
C LEU A 4 25.83 11.19 -36.68
N HIS A 5 25.23 10.98 -37.87
CA HIS A 5 23.94 10.33 -38.02
C HIS A 5 23.96 8.89 -37.52
N GLN A 6 25.04 8.14 -37.78
CA GLN A 6 25.20 6.76 -37.32
C GLN A 6 25.44 6.66 -35.81
N LYS A 7 26.20 7.59 -35.22
CA LYS A 7 26.37 7.72 -33.77
C LYS A 7 25.07 8.10 -33.07
N LEU A 8 24.31 9.05 -33.61
CA LEU A 8 22.97 9.41 -33.11
C LEU A 8 22.03 8.20 -33.21
N LYS A 9 22.01 7.49 -34.34
CA LYS A 9 21.19 6.28 -34.52
C LYS A 9 21.54 5.21 -33.48
N LEU A 10 22.81 4.98 -33.16
CA LEU A 10 23.24 4.05 -32.11
C LEU A 10 22.88 4.54 -30.68
N LEU A 11 23.00 5.84 -30.42
CA LEU A 11 22.64 6.47 -29.14
C LEU A 11 21.13 6.45 -28.87
N TYR A 12 20.31 6.67 -29.90
CA TYR A 12 18.85 6.72 -29.80
C TYR A 12 18.18 5.36 -30.02
N ALA A 13 18.75 4.45 -30.82
CA ALA A 13 18.19 3.10 -31.02
C ALA A 13 18.22 2.25 -29.74
N ARG A 14 19.16 2.50 -28.82
CA ARG A 14 19.18 1.83 -27.51
C ARG A 14 18.36 2.54 -26.43
N LYS A 15 18.04 3.83 -26.59
CA LYS A 15 17.27 4.62 -25.61
C LYS A 15 15.76 4.59 -25.83
N LEU A 16 15.28 4.20 -26.99
CA LEU A 16 13.86 3.98 -27.25
C LEU A 16 13.51 2.50 -27.03
N LYS A 17 13.64 2.00 -25.79
CA LYS A 17 12.74 0.90 -25.39
C LYS A 17 11.36 1.53 -25.29
N LEU A 18 10.66 1.59 -26.43
CA LEU A 18 9.21 1.74 -26.45
C LEU A 18 8.68 0.72 -25.43
N GLN A 19 8.03 1.20 -24.38
CA GLN A 19 7.17 0.30 -23.62
C GLN A 19 6.24 -0.36 -24.66
N PRO A 20 6.17 -1.70 -24.73
CA PRO A 20 5.40 -2.36 -25.78
C PRO A 20 3.99 -1.79 -25.81
N GLY A 21 3.41 -1.53 -26.99
CA GLY A 21 2.02 -1.02 -27.07
C GLY A 21 1.02 -1.89 -26.29
N GLU A 22 1.33 -3.18 -26.14
CA GLU A 22 0.63 -4.13 -25.28
C GLU A 22 0.69 -3.77 -23.79
N LEU A 23 1.82 -3.27 -23.29
CA LEU A 23 1.97 -2.82 -21.90
C LEU A 23 1.06 -1.62 -21.64
N PHE A 24 1.01 -0.64 -22.56
CA PHE A 24 0.11 0.50 -22.43
C PHE A 24 -1.35 0.07 -22.44
N LYS A 25 -1.77 -0.75 -23.43
CA LYS A 25 -3.14 -1.28 -23.51
C LYS A 25 -3.53 -2.02 -22.23
N ARG A 26 -2.63 -2.87 -21.71
CA ARG A 26 -2.84 -3.60 -20.45
C ARG A 26 -3.02 -2.64 -19.28
N LYS A 27 -2.12 -1.66 -19.10
CA LYS A 27 -2.18 -0.74 -17.96
C LYS A 27 -3.42 0.16 -17.99
N THR A 28 -3.84 0.61 -19.17
CA THR A 28 -5.08 1.38 -19.32
C THR A 28 -6.31 0.54 -18.98
N ALA A 29 -6.38 -0.71 -19.45
CA ALA A 29 -7.48 -1.62 -19.10
C ALA A 29 -7.48 -1.95 -17.60
N GLU A 30 -6.30 -2.16 -17.01
CA GLU A 30 -6.16 -2.43 -15.58
C GLU A 30 -6.59 -1.22 -14.72
N ALA A 31 -6.23 0.01 -15.12
CA ALA A 31 -6.63 1.23 -14.42
C ALA A 31 -8.15 1.39 -14.30
N VAL A 32 -8.90 0.97 -15.31
CA VAL A 32 -10.39 1.00 -15.29
C VAL A 32 -10.95 -0.09 -14.37
N SER A 33 -10.22 -1.18 -14.15
CA SER A 33 -10.70 -2.36 -13.43
C SER A 33 -10.36 -2.38 -11.92
N VAL A 34 -9.36 -1.60 -11.50
CA VAL A 34 -8.92 -1.53 -10.11
C VAL A 34 -9.95 -0.72 -9.31
N PRO A 35 -10.42 -1.22 -8.15
CA PRO A 35 -11.36 -0.48 -7.32
C PRO A 35 -10.75 0.85 -6.85
N ASP A 36 -11.61 1.83 -6.66
CA ASP A 36 -11.21 3.14 -6.16
C ASP A 36 -10.68 3.03 -4.73
N TYR A 37 -9.78 3.95 -4.39
CA TYR A 37 -9.15 4.00 -3.07
C TYR A 37 -10.20 4.11 -1.94
N SER A 38 -11.24 4.89 -2.15
CA SER A 38 -12.38 5.05 -1.24
C SER A 38 -13.16 3.74 -1.02
N GLN A 39 -13.34 2.93 -2.06
CA GLN A 39 -14.01 1.64 -1.96
C GLN A 39 -13.21 0.67 -1.08
N VAL A 40 -11.89 0.65 -1.25
CA VAL A 40 -11.02 -0.20 -0.43
C VAL A 40 -11.00 0.28 1.02
N HIS A 41 -10.92 1.58 1.26
CA HIS A 41 -11.03 2.14 2.62
C HIS A 41 -12.37 1.82 3.28
N GLY A 42 -13.49 1.92 2.55
CA GLY A 42 -14.80 1.54 3.09
C GLY A 42 -14.84 0.09 3.59
N VAL A 43 -14.20 -0.84 2.88
CA VAL A 43 -14.08 -2.24 3.35
C VAL A 43 -13.20 -2.36 4.60
N MET A 44 -12.12 -1.57 4.70
CA MET A 44 -11.25 -1.55 5.89
C MET A 44 -11.97 -0.97 7.10
N ASP A 45 -12.77 0.08 6.91
CA ASP A 45 -13.56 0.70 7.96
C ASP A 45 -14.67 -0.24 8.44
N GLU A 46 -15.39 -0.90 7.51
CA GLU A 46 -16.36 -1.93 7.85
C GLU A 46 -15.72 -3.07 8.67
N LEU A 47 -14.52 -3.50 8.29
CA LEU A 47 -13.74 -4.47 9.04
C LEU A 47 -13.39 -3.99 10.44
N LEU A 48 -12.86 -2.78 10.58
CA LEU A 48 -12.49 -2.22 11.88
C LEU A 48 -13.70 -2.06 12.81
N ASN A 49 -14.87 -1.76 12.25
CA ASN A 49 -16.11 -1.60 13.01
C ASN A 49 -16.74 -2.94 13.42
N THR A 50 -16.63 -3.98 12.59
CA THR A 50 -17.29 -5.28 12.84
C THR A 50 -16.43 -6.29 13.59
N LEU A 51 -15.10 -6.17 13.47
CA LEU A 51 -14.16 -7.12 14.07
C LEU A 51 -14.24 -7.19 15.62
N PRO A 52 -14.42 -6.09 16.38
CA PRO A 52 -14.56 -6.15 17.84
C PRO A 52 -15.72 -7.05 18.28
N ASP A 53 -16.88 -6.89 17.66
CA ASP A 53 -18.09 -7.65 17.97
C ASP A 53 -17.92 -9.13 17.65
N TYR A 54 -17.22 -9.45 16.56
CA TYR A 54 -16.93 -10.83 16.20
C TYR A 54 -15.98 -11.48 17.21
N PHE A 55 -14.98 -10.75 17.70
CA PHE A 55 -14.13 -11.26 18.78
C PHE A 55 -14.91 -11.49 20.06
N LEU A 56 -15.73 -10.53 20.49
CA LEU A 56 -16.54 -10.65 21.70
C LEU A 56 -17.43 -11.89 21.67
N GLN A 57 -18.11 -12.13 20.54
CA GLN A 57 -18.95 -13.33 20.38
C GLN A 57 -18.15 -14.64 20.44
N LEU A 58 -16.95 -14.68 19.85
CA LEU A 58 -16.10 -15.88 19.91
C LEU A 58 -15.55 -16.12 21.32
N GLU A 59 -15.14 -15.05 22.01
CA GLU A 59 -14.64 -15.09 23.38
C GLU A 59 -15.74 -15.53 24.36
N GLU A 60 -16.95 -15.00 24.23
CA GLU A 60 -18.11 -15.41 25.02
C GLU A 60 -18.47 -16.88 24.77
N TYR A 61 -18.49 -17.31 23.51
CA TYR A 61 -18.87 -18.68 23.15
C TYR A 61 -17.86 -19.73 23.63
N TYR A 62 -16.56 -19.45 23.48
CA TYR A 62 -15.52 -20.39 23.88
C TYR A 62 -15.06 -20.22 25.34
N GLY A 63 -15.44 -19.13 26.01
CA GLY A 63 -14.98 -18.80 27.36
C GLY A 63 -13.47 -18.60 27.44
N GLU A 64 -12.93 -18.61 28.66
CA GLU A 64 -11.50 -18.36 28.92
C GLU A 64 -10.63 -19.63 28.88
N GLU A 65 -11.22 -20.79 29.14
CA GLU A 65 -10.48 -22.06 29.35
C GLU A 65 -10.95 -23.22 28.45
N GLY A 66 -10.11 -24.24 28.35
CA GLY A 66 -10.44 -25.48 27.64
C GLY A 66 -10.07 -25.50 26.16
N THR A 67 -10.29 -26.64 25.52
CA THR A 67 -9.94 -26.86 24.11
C THR A 67 -11.03 -26.38 23.17
N ILE A 68 -10.64 -25.66 22.11
CA ILE A 68 -11.56 -25.11 21.11
C ILE A 68 -11.65 -26.02 19.90
N LYS A 69 -12.89 -26.37 19.51
CA LYS A 69 -13.21 -27.03 18.24
C LYS A 69 -13.82 -26.03 17.26
N LEU A 70 -13.08 -25.70 16.20
CA LEU A 70 -13.52 -24.72 15.20
C LEU A 70 -14.39 -25.32 14.09
N SER A 71 -14.09 -26.56 13.69
CA SER A 71 -14.71 -27.15 12.50
C SER A 71 -16.19 -27.41 12.71
N SER A 72 -16.99 -27.05 11.72
CA SER A 72 -18.40 -27.41 11.63
C SER A 72 -18.65 -28.30 10.42
N ASP A 73 -19.55 -29.28 10.57
CA ASP A 73 -20.04 -30.16 9.51
C ASP A 73 -21.56 -30.02 9.32
N LYS A 74 -22.14 -30.83 8.44
CA LYS A 74 -23.59 -30.80 8.16
C LYS A 74 -24.43 -31.13 9.41
N THR A 75 -23.93 -31.98 10.29
CA THR A 75 -24.59 -32.43 11.52
C THR A 75 -24.38 -31.49 12.71
N SER A 76 -23.47 -30.52 12.60
CA SER A 76 -23.16 -29.58 13.67
C SER A 76 -24.36 -28.69 13.99
N SER A 77 -24.46 -28.30 15.27
CA SER A 77 -25.49 -27.40 15.76
C SER A 77 -25.46 -26.05 15.01
N PRO A 78 -26.58 -25.33 14.92
CA PRO A 78 -26.62 -23.99 14.32
C PRO A 78 -25.60 -23.05 14.96
N LEU A 79 -25.44 -23.13 16.29
CA LEU A 79 -24.49 -22.32 17.05
C LEU A 79 -23.02 -22.64 16.69
N GLN A 80 -22.66 -23.91 16.54
CA GLN A 80 -21.32 -24.31 16.10
C GLN A 80 -21.03 -23.83 14.67
N LYS A 81 -22.00 -23.94 13.75
CA LYS A 81 -21.87 -23.44 12.37
C LYS A 81 -21.69 -21.93 12.34
N HIS A 82 -22.45 -21.20 13.14
CA HIS A 82 -22.34 -19.76 13.27
C HIS A 82 -20.93 -19.34 13.75
N ASN A 83 -20.45 -19.93 14.86
CA ASN A 83 -19.13 -19.62 15.42
C ASN A 83 -17.96 -20.05 14.52
N SER A 84 -18.10 -21.18 13.82
CA SER A 84 -17.17 -21.59 12.75
C SER A 84 -17.08 -20.54 11.63
N GLY A 85 -18.23 -19.93 11.28
CA GLY A 85 -18.29 -18.80 10.35
C GLY A 85 -17.67 -17.52 10.91
N LEU A 86 -17.94 -17.18 12.17
CA LEU A 86 -17.31 -16.04 12.85
C LEU A 86 -15.79 -16.17 12.90
N TRP A 87 -15.26 -17.36 13.22
CA TRP A 87 -13.82 -17.62 13.17
C TRP A 87 -13.22 -17.31 11.79
N ARG A 88 -13.92 -17.69 10.71
CA ARG A 88 -13.51 -17.39 9.33
C ARG A 88 -13.44 -15.88 9.09
N LYS A 89 -14.45 -15.13 9.55
CA LYS A 89 -14.50 -13.67 9.43
C LYS A 89 -13.38 -13.00 10.22
N VAL A 90 -13.18 -13.37 11.48
CA VAL A 90 -12.09 -12.84 12.33
C VAL A 90 -10.72 -13.15 11.73
N THR A 91 -10.49 -14.41 11.36
CA THR A 91 -9.20 -14.83 10.77
C THR A 91 -8.89 -14.06 9.50
N CYS A 92 -9.83 -14.02 8.55
CA CYS A 92 -9.60 -13.36 7.26
C CYS A 92 -9.53 -11.84 7.41
N GLY A 93 -10.43 -11.26 8.21
CA GLY A 93 -10.49 -9.81 8.43
C GLY A 93 -9.23 -9.27 9.09
N LEU A 94 -8.79 -9.90 10.18
CA LEU A 94 -7.55 -9.51 10.86
C LEU A 94 -6.33 -9.68 9.95
N MET A 95 -6.24 -10.80 9.22
CA MET A 95 -5.16 -11.04 8.27
C MET A 95 -5.14 -9.97 7.15
N LEU A 96 -6.33 -9.55 6.68
CA LEU A 96 -6.45 -8.48 5.69
C LEU A 96 -6.01 -7.12 6.24
N LEU A 97 -6.40 -6.77 7.47
CA LEU A 97 -6.00 -5.52 8.13
C LEU A 97 -4.49 -5.45 8.35
N VAL A 98 -3.87 -6.56 8.77
CA VAL A 98 -2.40 -6.65 8.90
C VAL A 98 -1.72 -6.42 7.56
N LEU A 99 -2.21 -7.04 6.48
CA LEU A 99 -1.67 -6.85 5.13
C LEU A 99 -1.97 -5.45 4.58
N TRP A 100 -3.12 -4.87 4.89
CA TRP A 100 -3.47 -3.51 4.52
C TRP A 100 -2.57 -2.50 5.23
N ARG A 101 -2.22 -2.71 6.49
CA ARG A 101 -1.32 -1.81 7.21
C ARG A 101 0.12 -1.94 6.73
N SER A 102 0.60 -3.17 6.57
CA SER A 102 2.01 -3.43 6.23
C SER A 102 2.31 -3.43 4.72
N LYS A 103 1.27 -3.48 3.87
CA LYS A 103 1.35 -3.58 2.41
C LYS A 103 2.14 -4.79 1.90
N HIS A 104 2.34 -5.80 2.76
CA HIS A 104 3.03 -7.04 2.41
C HIS A 104 2.21 -7.92 1.48
N ARG A 105 2.88 -8.91 0.87
CA ARG A 105 2.19 -9.97 0.11
C ARG A 105 1.42 -10.87 1.07
N SER A 106 0.33 -11.48 0.61
CA SER A 106 -0.46 -12.42 1.43
C SER A 106 0.35 -13.55 2.05
N GLY A 107 1.42 -13.99 1.37
CA GLY A 107 2.34 -15.00 1.88
C GLY A 107 3.10 -14.60 3.15
N VAL A 108 3.18 -13.31 3.50
CA VAL A 108 3.77 -12.88 4.77
C VAL A 108 2.82 -13.22 5.92
N ALA A 109 1.55 -12.79 5.84
CA ALA A 109 0.59 -13.11 6.89
C ALA A 109 0.23 -14.61 6.90
N ALA A 110 0.17 -15.26 5.74
CA ALA A 110 -0.18 -16.68 5.64
C ALA A 110 0.86 -17.63 6.24
N ASN A 111 2.12 -17.19 6.34
CA ASN A 111 3.22 -18.00 6.88
C ASN A 111 3.75 -17.46 8.22
N LEU A 112 3.16 -16.40 8.77
CA LEU A 112 3.44 -15.95 10.13
C LEU A 112 3.18 -17.12 11.09
N THR A 113 4.14 -17.47 11.94
CA THR A 113 3.99 -18.57 12.90
C THR A 113 3.59 -18.06 14.29
N THR A 114 3.09 -18.96 15.14
CA THR A 114 2.87 -18.67 16.57
C THR A 114 4.17 -18.32 17.29
N GLU A 115 5.25 -19.02 16.97
CA GLU A 115 6.60 -18.73 17.51
C GLU A 115 7.10 -17.33 17.11
N GLU A 116 6.87 -16.90 15.86
CA GLU A 116 7.23 -15.55 15.40
C GLU A 116 6.40 -14.46 16.09
N TRP A 117 5.14 -14.76 16.45
CA TRP A 117 4.31 -13.88 17.27
C TRP A 117 4.77 -13.83 18.74
N GLU A 118 5.19 -14.95 19.31
CA GLU A 118 5.74 -15.02 20.66
C GLU A 118 7.07 -14.26 20.75
N ALA A 119 7.90 -14.34 19.71
CA ALA A 119 9.17 -13.64 19.59
C ALA A 119 9.05 -12.16 19.18
N ARG A 120 7.83 -11.60 19.13
CA ARG A 120 7.60 -10.19 18.78
C ARG A 120 8.33 -9.24 19.72
N ARG A 121 8.71 -8.08 19.19
CA ARG A 121 9.32 -7.01 19.98
C ARG A 121 8.35 -5.86 20.17
N THR A 122 8.41 -5.22 21.32
CA THR A 122 7.68 -3.98 21.59
C THR A 122 8.68 -2.83 21.68
N ASP A 123 8.40 -1.74 20.96
CA ASP A 123 9.23 -0.54 20.95
C ASP A 123 8.36 0.71 20.75
N CYS A 124 8.45 1.67 21.67
CA CYS A 124 7.72 2.96 21.60
C CYS A 124 6.22 2.82 21.23
N GLY A 125 5.49 1.87 21.82
CA GLY A 125 4.06 1.64 21.53
C GLY A 125 3.78 0.86 20.22
N ASN A 126 4.82 0.45 19.50
CA ASN A 126 4.70 -0.41 18.33
C ASN A 126 5.06 -1.86 18.67
N THR A 127 4.32 -2.79 18.08
CA THR A 127 4.66 -4.22 18.09
C THR A 127 5.26 -4.59 16.74
N VAL A 128 6.47 -5.12 16.74
CA VAL A 128 7.23 -5.51 15.55
C VAL A 128 7.29 -7.03 15.45
N LEU A 129 6.80 -7.57 14.34
CA LEU A 129 6.87 -8.98 13.97
C LEU A 129 7.85 -9.16 12.83
N THR A 130 8.60 -10.26 12.85
CA THR A 130 9.51 -10.63 11.76
C THR A 130 9.11 -12.00 11.23
N VAL A 131 8.78 -12.06 9.95
CA VAL A 131 8.39 -13.29 9.25
C VAL A 131 9.56 -13.77 8.39
N ALA A 132 10.11 -14.93 8.74
CA ALA A 132 11.30 -15.48 8.09
C ALA A 132 10.95 -16.14 6.75
N LYS A 133 9.89 -16.96 6.71
CA LYS A 133 9.50 -17.74 5.54
C LYS A 133 8.35 -17.08 4.79
N HIS A 134 8.66 -16.33 3.75
CA HIS A 134 7.67 -15.82 2.79
C HIS A 134 8.12 -16.09 1.35
N LYS A 135 7.23 -15.83 0.37
CA LYS A 135 7.35 -16.24 -1.06
C LYS A 135 8.72 -15.94 -1.70
N THR A 136 9.50 -15.02 -1.15
CA THR A 136 10.87 -14.73 -1.57
C THR A 136 11.86 -15.14 -0.48
N GLY A 137 12.14 -16.44 -0.39
CA GLY A 137 13.05 -17.04 0.59
C GLY A 137 14.50 -16.54 0.53
N ASP A 138 14.85 -15.70 -0.46
CA ASP A 138 16.23 -15.25 -0.71
C ASP A 138 16.48 -13.75 -0.45
N LYS A 139 15.48 -12.96 -0.01
CA LYS A 139 15.56 -11.47 -0.07
C LYS A 139 15.25 -10.70 1.22
N GLN A 140 15.64 -11.24 2.38
CA GLN A 140 15.41 -10.71 3.74
C GLN A 140 14.03 -11.08 4.35
N PRO A 141 13.98 -11.31 5.68
CA PRO A 141 12.72 -11.45 6.41
C PRO A 141 11.81 -10.24 6.21
N ALA A 142 10.50 -10.46 6.27
CA ALA A 142 9.52 -9.38 6.21
C ALA A 142 9.20 -8.88 7.62
N SER A 143 9.29 -7.57 7.86
CA SER A 143 8.92 -6.96 9.15
C SER A 143 7.55 -6.31 9.07
N ILE A 144 6.67 -6.60 10.03
CA ILE A 144 5.35 -6.00 10.19
C ILE A 144 5.39 -5.11 11.44
N VAL A 145 4.92 -3.87 11.30
CA VAL A 145 4.78 -2.94 12.43
C VAL A 145 3.30 -2.71 12.72
N LEU A 146 2.87 -3.07 13.93
CA LEU A 146 1.52 -2.95 14.42
C LEU A 146 1.45 -1.83 15.46
N ASN A 147 0.39 -1.02 15.40
CA ASN A 147 0.04 -0.14 16.53
C ASN A 147 -0.64 -0.96 17.64
N GLU A 148 -0.87 -0.32 18.77
CA GLU A 148 -1.51 -0.89 19.96
C GLU A 148 -2.83 -1.62 19.63
N ASN A 149 -3.79 -0.95 18.98
CA ASN A 149 -5.08 -1.56 18.64
C ASN A 149 -4.94 -2.84 17.79
N MET A 150 -4.04 -2.85 16.80
CA MET A 150 -3.84 -4.02 15.97
C MET A 150 -3.10 -5.14 16.71
N ALA A 151 -2.17 -4.78 17.59
CA ALA A 151 -1.48 -5.74 18.45
C ALA A 151 -2.46 -6.39 19.45
N GLU A 152 -3.45 -5.64 19.94
CA GLU A 152 -4.52 -6.15 20.80
C GLU A 152 -5.38 -7.18 20.07
N TYR A 153 -5.86 -6.89 18.85
CA TYR A 153 -6.62 -7.88 18.07
C TYR A 153 -5.82 -9.14 17.76
N MET A 154 -4.53 -8.98 17.43
CA MET A 154 -3.63 -10.12 17.27
C MET A 154 -3.49 -10.93 18.55
N HIS A 155 -3.38 -10.26 19.71
CA HIS A 155 -3.32 -10.93 21.01
C HIS A 155 -4.60 -11.71 21.34
N ARG A 156 -5.78 -11.09 21.15
CA ARG A 156 -7.09 -11.74 21.32
C ARG A 156 -7.24 -12.97 20.43
N TYR A 157 -6.85 -12.84 19.16
CA TYR A 157 -6.83 -13.97 18.24
C TYR A 157 -5.90 -15.09 18.70
N TYR A 158 -4.69 -14.74 19.12
CA TYR A 158 -3.67 -15.67 19.58
C TYR A 158 -4.14 -16.45 20.82
N ALA A 159 -4.80 -15.79 21.77
CA ALA A 159 -5.34 -16.42 22.97
C ALA A 159 -6.35 -17.54 22.63
N LEU A 160 -7.27 -17.28 21.70
CA LEU A 160 -8.19 -18.31 21.19
C LEU A 160 -7.43 -19.38 20.39
N ARG A 161 -6.54 -18.95 19.49
CA ARG A 161 -5.78 -19.80 18.58
C ARG A 161 -4.97 -20.88 19.30
N ASN A 162 -4.35 -20.55 20.43
CA ASN A 162 -3.53 -21.46 21.22
C ASN A 162 -4.32 -22.60 21.87
N ARG A 163 -5.63 -22.41 22.04
CA ARG A 163 -6.53 -23.42 22.59
C ARG A 163 -7.10 -24.37 21.52
N VAL A 164 -6.80 -24.11 20.25
CA VAL A 164 -7.24 -24.96 19.13
C VAL A 164 -6.23 -26.08 18.90
N MET A 165 -6.67 -27.34 19.08
CA MET A 165 -5.83 -28.49 18.77
C MET A 165 -5.59 -28.60 17.25
N THR A 166 -4.33 -28.42 16.84
CA THR A 166 -3.91 -28.58 15.45
C THR A 166 -2.41 -28.86 15.35
N ARG A 167 -2.00 -29.34 14.17
CA ARG A 167 -0.59 -29.50 13.77
C ARG A 167 -0.05 -28.30 13.00
N ALA A 168 -0.90 -27.34 12.65
CA ALA A 168 -0.49 -26.12 11.94
C ALA A 168 0.33 -25.22 12.88
N CYS A 169 1.55 -24.85 12.46
CA CYS A 169 2.42 -23.90 13.17
C CYS A 169 2.07 -22.45 12.84
N GLU A 170 1.26 -22.23 11.80
CA GLU A 170 0.84 -20.91 11.39
C GLU A 170 -0.04 -20.25 12.45
N PHE A 171 0.14 -18.94 12.57
CA PHE A 171 -0.65 -18.07 13.42
C PHE A 171 -2.11 -18.08 12.97
N PHE A 172 -2.38 -17.70 11.71
CA PHE A 172 -3.72 -17.70 11.12
C PHE A 172 -4.09 -19.06 10.49
N ILE A 173 -5.21 -19.69 10.91
CA ILE A 173 -5.47 -21.10 10.53
C ILE A 173 -6.86 -21.56 10.08
N THR A 174 -7.74 -20.80 9.45
CA THR A 174 -9.06 -21.33 9.00
C THR A 174 -9.89 -22.07 10.09
N ASN A 175 -11.15 -22.36 9.81
CA ASN A 175 -11.97 -23.19 10.70
C ASN A 175 -11.70 -24.70 10.55
N ARG A 176 -10.84 -25.09 9.60
CA ARG A 176 -10.41 -26.49 9.37
C ARG A 176 -9.03 -26.78 9.94
N CYS A 177 -8.48 -25.87 10.75
CA CYS A 177 -7.18 -26.03 11.38
C CYS A 177 -6.02 -26.16 10.38
N GLN A 178 -6.13 -25.46 9.24
CA GLN A 178 -5.17 -25.46 8.13
C GLN A 178 -4.70 -24.04 7.82
N ARG A 179 -3.51 -23.90 7.22
CA ARG A 179 -3.01 -22.61 6.74
C ARG A 179 -3.99 -21.93 5.78
N VAL A 180 -4.15 -20.61 5.90
CA VAL A 180 -4.94 -19.79 4.98
C VAL A 180 -4.23 -19.63 3.64
N VAL A 181 -4.79 -20.15 2.55
CA VAL A 181 -4.19 -20.05 1.19
C VAL A 181 -4.93 -19.08 0.26
N LYS A 182 -6.27 -19.00 0.39
CA LYS A 182 -7.14 -18.23 -0.51
C LYS A 182 -7.79 -17.03 0.19
N LEU A 183 -6.99 -16.24 0.90
CA LEU A 183 -7.48 -15.10 1.69
C LEU A 183 -8.42 -14.18 0.90
N TYR A 184 -8.03 -13.78 -0.30
CA TYR A 184 -8.82 -12.81 -1.08
C TYR A 184 -10.11 -13.41 -1.62
N ASP A 185 -10.14 -14.71 -1.97
CA ASP A 185 -11.38 -15.37 -2.38
C ASP A 185 -12.39 -15.34 -1.22
N GLU A 186 -11.91 -15.64 0.00
CA GLU A 186 -12.71 -15.61 1.23
C GLU A 186 -13.21 -14.20 1.56
N ILE A 187 -12.33 -13.20 1.53
CA ILE A 187 -12.70 -11.80 1.78
C ILE A 187 -13.71 -11.29 0.75
N ASN A 188 -13.50 -11.60 -0.53
CA ASN A 188 -14.40 -11.19 -1.60
C ASN A 188 -15.77 -11.87 -1.48
N GLU A 189 -15.82 -13.11 -0.98
CA GLU A 189 -17.07 -13.79 -0.67
C GLU A 189 -17.80 -13.16 0.52
N ILE A 190 -17.08 -12.81 1.59
CA ILE A 190 -17.64 -12.26 2.83
C ILE A 190 -18.15 -10.82 2.61
N TYR A 191 -17.31 -9.95 2.05
CA TYR A 191 -17.56 -8.50 1.94
C TYR A 191 -18.06 -8.07 0.57
N LYS A 192 -18.33 -9.02 -0.35
CA LYS A 192 -18.79 -8.76 -1.72
C LYS A 192 -17.94 -7.73 -2.47
N CYS A 193 -16.62 -7.77 -2.22
CA CYS A 193 -15.65 -6.87 -2.82
C CYS A 193 -14.79 -7.56 -3.91
N LYS A 194 -13.90 -6.79 -4.54
CA LYS A 194 -12.94 -7.28 -5.55
C LYS A 194 -11.51 -6.91 -5.16
N LEU A 195 -11.08 -7.40 -4.00
CA LEU A 195 -9.75 -7.17 -3.47
C LEU A 195 -8.77 -8.25 -3.92
N SER A 196 -7.52 -7.85 -4.07
CA SER A 196 -6.39 -8.75 -4.31
C SER A 196 -5.10 -8.13 -3.76
N ALA A 197 -4.06 -8.94 -3.56
CA ALA A 197 -2.73 -8.42 -3.20
C ALA A 197 -2.18 -7.48 -4.26
N CYS A 198 -2.51 -7.74 -5.54
CA CYS A 198 -2.10 -6.88 -6.65
C CYS A 198 -2.78 -5.51 -6.57
N THR A 199 -4.08 -5.48 -6.23
CA THR A 199 -4.87 -4.27 -6.01
C THR A 199 -4.21 -3.36 -4.98
N PHE A 200 -3.88 -3.88 -3.79
CA PHE A 200 -3.26 -3.08 -2.73
C PHE A 200 -1.92 -2.48 -3.13
N ARG A 201 -1.07 -3.27 -3.80
CA ARG A 201 0.24 -2.80 -4.25
C ARG A 201 0.11 -1.75 -5.35
N LYS A 202 -0.80 -1.96 -6.31
CA LYS A 202 -1.10 -0.99 -7.37
C LYS A 202 -1.57 0.34 -6.81
N MET A 203 -2.47 0.32 -5.82
CA MET A 203 -2.95 1.54 -5.18
C MET A 203 -1.81 2.31 -4.52
N VAL A 204 -1.02 1.67 -3.64
CA VAL A 204 0.06 2.36 -2.91
C VAL A 204 1.13 2.88 -3.86
N GLU A 205 1.52 2.09 -4.85
CA GLU A 205 2.50 2.50 -5.85
C GLU A 205 1.98 3.66 -6.71
N THR A 206 0.70 3.64 -7.09
CA THR A 206 0.08 4.71 -7.89
C THR A 206 -0.07 6.00 -7.08
N GLU A 207 -0.53 5.94 -5.83
CA GLU A 207 -0.61 7.11 -4.95
C GLU A 207 0.77 7.71 -4.66
N SER A 208 1.81 6.87 -4.54
CA SER A 208 3.18 7.33 -4.31
C SER A 208 3.70 8.28 -5.39
N MET A 209 3.17 8.22 -6.61
CA MET A 209 3.58 9.09 -7.72
C MET A 209 3.19 10.55 -7.51
N GLY A 210 2.22 10.82 -6.64
CA GLY A 210 1.85 12.19 -6.24
C GLY A 210 2.81 12.84 -5.25
N HIS A 211 3.79 12.08 -4.74
CA HIS A 211 4.78 12.57 -3.78
C HIS A 211 6.14 12.81 -4.44
N ALA A 212 7.09 13.36 -3.67
CA ALA A 212 8.46 13.56 -4.13
C ALA A 212 9.08 12.24 -4.67
N PRO A 213 9.96 12.31 -5.69
CA PRO A 213 10.56 11.11 -6.31
C PRO A 213 11.21 10.16 -5.31
N GLU A 214 11.86 10.70 -4.28
CA GLU A 214 12.52 9.92 -3.23
C GLU A 214 11.50 9.12 -2.40
N THR A 215 10.33 9.68 -2.12
CA THR A 215 9.23 8.98 -1.44
C THR A 215 8.72 7.82 -2.27
N SER A 216 8.47 8.02 -3.57
CA SER A 216 7.99 6.97 -4.47
C SER A 216 9.00 5.81 -4.59
N LYS A 217 10.30 6.15 -4.68
CA LYS A 217 11.39 5.18 -4.70
C LYS A 217 11.50 4.40 -3.38
N ASN A 218 11.34 5.08 -2.25
CA ASN A 218 11.37 4.43 -0.92
C ASN A 218 10.15 3.54 -0.68
N ILE A 219 8.99 3.90 -1.22
CA ILE A 219 7.80 3.02 -1.23
C ILE A 219 8.09 1.77 -2.05
N ALA A 220 8.60 1.89 -3.28
CA ALA A 220 8.96 0.74 -4.10
C ALA A 220 9.95 -0.19 -3.38
N LYS A 221 10.98 0.38 -2.75
CA LYS A 221 11.95 -0.37 -1.93
C LYS A 221 11.29 -1.08 -0.75
N SER A 222 10.39 -0.40 -0.02
CA SER A 222 9.65 -0.98 1.11
C SER A 222 8.75 -2.13 0.68
N LEU A 223 8.17 -2.04 -0.52
CA LEU A 223 7.40 -3.12 -1.14
C LEU A 223 8.29 -4.20 -1.78
N GLN A 224 9.62 -4.10 -1.70
CA GLN A 224 10.57 -5.03 -2.31
C GLN A 224 10.45 -5.09 -3.85
N HIS A 225 10.27 -3.92 -4.47
CA HIS A 225 10.34 -3.70 -5.91
C HIS A 225 11.59 -2.89 -6.25
N SER A 226 12.13 -3.09 -7.46
CA SER A 226 12.91 -2.03 -8.10
C SER A 226 11.95 -0.98 -8.67
N ASP A 227 12.41 0.26 -8.80
CA ASP A 227 11.61 1.35 -9.38
C ASP A 227 11.05 1.00 -10.78
N VAL A 228 11.87 0.35 -11.61
CA VAL A 228 11.46 -0.18 -12.93
C VAL A 228 10.31 -1.19 -12.83
N VAL A 229 10.28 -2.02 -11.78
CA VAL A 229 9.22 -3.02 -11.58
C VAL A 229 7.94 -2.34 -11.10
N ALA A 230 8.06 -1.35 -10.21
CA ALA A 230 6.94 -0.52 -9.79
C ALA A 230 6.28 0.16 -11.01
N ASP A 231 7.07 0.79 -11.88
CA ASP A 231 6.60 1.45 -13.11
C ASP A 231 5.93 0.49 -14.08
N VAL A 232 6.48 -0.70 -14.30
CA VAL A 232 5.96 -1.61 -15.33
C VAL A 232 4.70 -2.35 -14.86
N PHE A 233 4.61 -2.71 -13.57
CA PHE A 233 3.59 -3.64 -13.09
C PHE A 233 2.58 -3.06 -12.11
N TYR A 234 2.89 -1.96 -11.41
CA TYR A 234 2.08 -1.50 -10.29
C TYR A 234 1.55 -0.07 -10.41
N ARG A 235 2.36 0.87 -10.89
CA ARG A 235 1.95 2.27 -11.08
C ARG A 235 0.99 2.38 -12.26
N LEU A 236 -0.25 2.80 -12.06
CA LEU A 236 -1.25 2.85 -13.12
C LEU A 236 -1.41 4.28 -13.67
N PRO A 237 -1.63 4.44 -14.99
CA PRO A 237 -2.05 5.72 -15.55
C PRO A 237 -3.50 5.99 -15.11
N GLY A 238 -3.69 6.92 -14.18
CA GLY A 238 -5.01 7.31 -13.67
C GLY A 238 -5.36 8.74 -14.04
N THR A 239 -6.65 9.09 -13.96
CA THR A 239 -7.15 10.46 -14.20
C THR A 239 -6.43 11.49 -13.34
N GLN A 240 -6.24 11.19 -12.05
CA GLN A 240 -5.51 12.07 -11.12
C GLN A 240 -4.05 12.29 -11.53
N GLU A 241 -3.37 11.23 -11.97
CA GLU A 241 -2.00 11.34 -12.47
C GLU A 241 -1.92 12.15 -13.78
N ALA A 242 -2.91 11.99 -14.67
CA ALA A 242 -3.00 12.79 -15.88
C ALA A 242 -3.24 14.28 -15.57
N ILE A 243 -4.14 14.59 -14.63
CA ILE A 243 -4.38 15.95 -14.14
C ILE A 243 -3.11 16.54 -13.55
N ARG A 244 -2.39 15.82 -12.69
CA ARG A 244 -1.12 16.28 -12.10
C ARG A 244 -0.06 16.57 -13.17
N ARG A 245 0.07 15.70 -14.16
CA ARG A 245 1.00 15.93 -15.28
C ARG A 245 0.65 17.20 -16.04
N GLN A 246 -0.64 17.45 -16.27
CA GLN A 246 -1.09 18.68 -16.88
C GLN A 246 -0.77 19.90 -16.00
N GLN A 247 -1.04 19.84 -14.69
CA GLN A 247 -0.68 20.90 -13.75
C GLN A 247 0.83 21.23 -13.76
N HIS A 248 1.69 20.22 -13.88
CA HIS A 248 3.13 20.44 -14.01
C HIS A 248 3.51 21.15 -15.33
N ILE A 249 2.82 20.83 -16.44
CA ILE A 249 2.99 21.53 -17.71
C ILE A 249 2.52 22.98 -17.58
N ASP A 250 1.31 23.18 -17.04
CA ASP A 250 0.71 24.50 -16.86
C ASP A 250 1.60 25.40 -15.98
N MET A 251 2.25 24.84 -14.96
CA MET A 251 3.21 25.56 -14.12
C MET A 251 4.47 26.01 -14.89
N VAL A 252 4.98 25.18 -15.81
CA VAL A 252 6.10 25.56 -16.68
C VAL A 252 5.70 26.72 -17.59
N ASP A 253 4.50 26.64 -18.18
CA ASP A 253 3.98 27.71 -19.04
C ASP A 253 3.78 29.01 -18.25
N GLN A 254 3.23 28.93 -17.03
CA GLN A 254 3.09 30.09 -16.13
C GLN A 254 4.45 30.70 -15.75
N THR A 255 5.45 29.88 -15.44
CA THR A 255 6.80 30.35 -15.08
C THR A 255 7.46 31.04 -16.27
N ALA A 256 7.32 30.48 -17.48
CA ALA A 256 7.83 31.08 -18.70
C ALA A 256 7.18 32.44 -19.00
N MET A 257 5.87 32.60 -18.75
CA MET A 257 5.19 33.90 -18.89
C MET A 257 5.70 34.95 -17.90
N PHE A 258 5.98 34.56 -16.66
CA PHE A 258 6.59 35.45 -15.65
C PHE A 258 8.00 35.88 -16.03
N GLU A 259 8.81 34.99 -16.59
CA GLU A 259 10.16 35.33 -17.07
C GLU A 259 10.12 36.33 -18.24
N VAL A 260 9.10 36.26 -19.10
CA VAL A 260 8.91 37.22 -20.20
C VAL A 260 8.45 38.60 -19.70
N GLU A 261 7.61 38.67 -18.67
CA GLU A 261 7.22 39.94 -18.03
C GLU A 261 8.35 40.60 -17.22
N LEU A 262 9.29 39.80 -16.71
CA LEU A 262 10.43 40.28 -15.91
C LEU A 262 11.67 40.65 -16.72
N VAL A 263 11.63 40.59 -18.06
CA VAL A 263 12.63 41.27 -18.89
C VAL A 263 12.23 42.75 -18.97
N PRO A 264 12.86 43.67 -18.22
CA PRO A 264 12.66 45.07 -18.51
C PRO A 264 13.32 45.33 -19.86
N VAL A 265 12.57 45.97 -20.75
CA VAL A 265 13.13 46.67 -21.89
C VAL A 265 14.25 47.58 -21.35
N SER A 266 15.51 47.18 -21.54
CA SER A 266 16.65 48.01 -21.18
C SER A 266 16.81 49.12 -22.21
N GLU A 267 16.35 50.30 -21.82
CA GLU A 267 17.07 51.58 -21.93
C GLU A 267 17.64 51.97 -23.31
N ASP A 268 16.78 52.48 -24.18
CA ASP A 268 17.14 53.69 -24.93
C ASP A 268 16.75 54.90 -24.07
N ASN A 269 17.70 55.80 -23.85
CA ASN A 269 17.67 57.06 -23.09
C ASN A 269 18.00 57.00 -21.60
N CYS A 270 19.28 57.20 -21.29
CA CYS A 270 19.70 57.77 -20.02
C CYS A 270 20.61 58.98 -20.27
N PRO A 271 20.21 60.21 -19.90
CA PRO A 271 21.15 61.22 -19.48
C PRO A 271 21.20 61.23 -17.95
N SER A 272 22.34 60.80 -17.42
CA SER A 272 22.97 61.28 -16.19
C SER A 272 22.13 61.38 -14.91
N GLY A 273 22.39 60.44 -14.01
CA GLY A 273 22.57 60.73 -12.58
C GLY A 273 21.34 60.58 -11.69
N SER A 274 21.16 59.40 -11.08
CA SER A 274 20.66 59.21 -9.71
C SER A 274 20.70 57.72 -9.37
N VAL A 275 21.57 57.35 -8.42
CA VAL A 275 21.59 56.01 -7.83
C VAL A 275 20.37 55.88 -6.92
N ILE A 276 19.39 55.07 -7.30
CA ILE A 276 18.30 54.65 -6.40
C ILE A 276 18.49 53.19 -6.04
N PHE A 277 18.98 52.95 -4.82
CA PHE A 277 18.92 51.65 -4.14
C PHE A 277 17.45 51.28 -3.90
N PHE A 278 16.95 50.21 -4.52
CA PHE A 278 15.71 49.58 -4.08
C PHE A 278 16.02 48.26 -3.35
N GLN A 279 15.58 48.22 -2.10
CA GLN A 279 15.80 47.18 -1.11
C GLN A 279 15.13 45.85 -1.49
N ASN A 280 15.96 44.81 -1.58
CA ASN A 280 15.59 43.40 -1.80
C ASN A 280 15.23 42.67 -0.48
N SER A 281 14.22 43.13 0.27
CA SER A 281 13.96 42.53 1.60
C SER A 281 12.52 42.16 1.98
N LEU A 282 11.51 42.30 1.10
CA LEU A 282 10.11 42.05 1.50
C LEU A 282 9.27 41.14 0.61
N ARG A 283 9.84 40.45 -0.39
CA ARG A 283 9.07 39.57 -1.28
C ARG A 283 9.42 38.07 -1.25
N LEU A 284 10.24 37.63 -0.29
CA LEU A 284 10.40 36.18 -0.03
C LEU A 284 9.32 35.59 0.90
N ASN A 285 8.54 36.41 1.60
CA ASN A 285 7.56 35.92 2.58
C ASN A 285 6.19 35.52 1.99
N PHE A 286 5.94 35.73 0.69
CA PHE A 286 4.68 35.28 0.08
C PHE A 286 4.80 33.93 -0.63
N VAL A 287 6.02 33.49 -0.96
CA VAL A 287 6.26 32.19 -1.61
C VAL A 287 6.36 31.05 -0.58
N LEU A 288 6.74 31.34 0.66
CA LEU A 288 6.89 30.31 1.70
C LEU A 288 5.59 29.87 2.38
N THR A 289 4.48 30.60 2.22
CA THR A 289 3.20 30.24 2.87
C THR A 289 2.30 29.32 2.01
N VAL A 290 2.66 29.11 0.73
CA VAL A 290 1.94 28.18 -0.17
C VAL A 290 2.67 26.82 -0.29
N PHE A 291 3.86 26.69 0.29
CA PHE A 291 4.68 25.49 0.19
C PHE A 291 4.92 24.85 1.57
N LEU A 292 4.19 23.74 1.80
CA LEU A 292 4.35 22.64 2.79
C LEU A 292 3.37 22.64 3.98
N PRO A 293 2.76 21.48 4.31
CA PRO A 293 2.00 20.54 3.48
C PRO A 293 0.48 20.74 3.55
#